data_AF-A0A2V6CAT0-F1
#
_entry.id   AF-A0A2V6CAT0-F1
#
_cell.length_a   1.000
_cell.length_b   1.000
_cell.length_c   1.000
_cell.angle_alpha   90.00
_cell.angle_beta   90.00
_cell.angle_gamma   90.00
#
_symmetry.space_group_name_H-M   'P 1'
#
loop_
_entity.id
_entity.type
_entity.pdbx_description
1 polymer ?
#
loop_
_entity_poly.entity_id
_entity_poly.type
_entity_poly.pdbx_seq_one_letter_code
_entity_poly.pdbx_strand_id
1 'polypeptide(L)'
;LGLALAILWASCASYGPYHANTAAEPLNSVRGPADGRYKMAFVEFGDQGSPLDNSQRKEALEVVHKAQRPLLFVYIHGWQNNAVSGDVCRFEHFLDTVSSFPEFTGRKIDVIGVYIAWRGKDLTFPGLNLLTFWSRKSTGGGIAAANSVLATIEELAVAAREPGKEYHHTVLLGHSFGALVLGNTISHSILGANGEGGRSSSPWDMAVAFNSADTSITTRQLMSEFDYLYKYDPQKRAYVNRGNLGEETTAVSENRPALVLLQSENDSATGQIFPIGQGVVDLTNLHFHWQKVPVPGHHGEKVSENEFYTHTPGNNKYLVNYHVVPLGETSPPSGLRATENRAFEANIKQNRPDFSFYTSEHNDGHEGNSCRNGEYIPGDVHPPTGKELWRKWKFEYTGNARVPYWIVRVPKDIIWGHGGLWSDNSVAMLGALFRMEFPLAGGKVATPKPVTAPRSPDLQQLNRDRHVPE
;
A
#
# COMPACT_ATOMS: atom_id res chain seq x y z
N LEU A 1 20.41 -49.06 -24.31
CA LEU A 1 19.19 -48.59 -23.63
C LEU A 1 19.08 -47.09 -23.87
N GLY A 2 18.15 -46.67 -24.73
CA GLY A 2 17.90 -45.26 -25.02
C GLY A 2 17.11 -44.61 -23.89
N LEU A 3 17.63 -43.53 -23.31
CA LEU A 3 16.83 -42.63 -22.49
C LEU A 3 16.04 -41.73 -23.44
N ALA A 4 14.74 -41.96 -23.54
CA ALA A 4 13.81 -41.06 -24.19
C ALA A 4 13.68 -39.79 -23.32
N LEU A 5 14.16 -38.67 -23.84
CA LEU A 5 13.94 -37.34 -23.26
C LEU A 5 12.47 -36.99 -23.50
N ALA A 6 11.64 -37.14 -22.48
CA ALA A 6 10.26 -36.66 -22.51
C ALA A 6 10.27 -35.12 -22.47
N ILE A 7 10.25 -34.50 -23.64
CA ILE A 7 9.99 -33.07 -23.78
C ILE A 7 8.53 -32.85 -23.38
N LEU A 8 8.31 -32.42 -22.14
CA LEU A 8 7.03 -31.88 -21.69
C LEU A 8 6.78 -30.59 -22.47
N TRP A 9 5.76 -30.61 -23.31
CA TRP A 9 5.18 -29.44 -23.95
C TRP A 9 4.51 -28.60 -22.85
N ALA A 10 5.30 -27.83 -22.11
CA ALA A 10 4.76 -26.69 -21.39
C ALA A 10 4.26 -25.71 -22.45
N SER A 11 2.97 -25.39 -22.43
CA SER A 11 2.41 -24.32 -23.24
C SER A 11 3.23 -23.05 -22.98
N CYS A 12 4.03 -22.60 -23.95
CA CYS A 12 4.66 -21.30 -23.89
C CYS A 12 3.53 -20.26 -23.84
N ALA A 13 3.20 -19.77 -22.66
CA ALA A 13 2.45 -18.53 -22.56
C ALA A 13 3.20 -17.48 -23.39
N SER A 14 2.52 -16.83 -24.33
CA SER A 14 3.11 -15.78 -25.15
C SER A 14 3.85 -14.79 -24.26
N TYR A 15 5.15 -14.59 -24.53
CA TYR A 15 5.95 -13.57 -23.86
C TYR A 15 5.49 -12.20 -24.38
N GLY A 16 4.82 -11.43 -23.52
CA GLY A 16 4.18 -10.15 -23.85
C GLY A 16 3.15 -9.74 -22.79
N PRO A 17 2.60 -8.52 -22.87
CA PRO A 17 1.54 -8.07 -21.97
C PRO A 17 0.28 -8.91 -22.14
N TYR A 18 -0.44 -9.16 -21.05
CA TYR A 18 -1.73 -9.86 -21.06
C TYR A 18 -2.84 -8.99 -21.66
N HIS A 19 -2.79 -7.68 -21.44
CA HIS A 19 -3.77 -6.68 -21.89
C HIS A 19 -3.16 -5.71 -22.91
N ALA A 20 -2.48 -6.27 -23.93
CA ALA A 20 -1.85 -5.48 -24.99
C ALA A 20 -2.87 -4.57 -25.68
N ASN A 21 -2.57 -3.28 -25.85
CA ASN A 21 -3.38 -2.46 -26.76
C ASN A 21 -2.91 -2.71 -28.19
N THR A 22 -3.86 -2.95 -29.08
CA THR A 22 -3.58 -3.20 -30.50
C THR A 22 -4.29 -2.17 -31.38
N ALA A 23 -3.97 -2.14 -32.66
CA ALA A 23 -4.70 -1.27 -33.60
C ALA A 23 -6.21 -1.61 -33.67
N ALA A 24 -6.58 -2.88 -33.44
CA ALA A 24 -7.97 -3.32 -33.40
C ALA A 24 -8.63 -3.03 -32.05
N GLU A 25 -7.86 -3.12 -30.96
CA GLU A 25 -8.33 -2.95 -29.57
C GLU A 25 -7.42 -1.94 -28.85
N PRO A 26 -7.54 -0.64 -29.16
CA PRO A 26 -6.60 0.37 -28.66
C PRO A 26 -6.75 0.67 -27.17
N LEU A 27 -7.82 0.20 -26.54
CA LEU A 27 -8.15 0.41 -25.12
C LEU A 27 -8.27 -0.92 -24.35
N ASN A 28 -7.68 -2.01 -24.85
CA ASN A 28 -7.75 -3.33 -24.19
C ASN A 28 -7.23 -3.30 -22.74
N SER A 29 -6.27 -2.43 -22.45
CA SER A 29 -5.73 -2.19 -21.11
C SER A 29 -6.60 -1.35 -20.19
N VAL A 30 -7.76 -0.86 -20.64
CA VAL A 30 -8.69 -0.05 -19.84
C VAL A 30 -10.07 -0.68 -19.85
N ARG A 31 -10.62 -0.95 -18.67
CA ARG A 31 -11.97 -1.50 -18.50
C ARG A 31 -12.76 -0.81 -17.41
N GLY A 32 -14.04 -1.13 -17.34
CA GLY A 32 -14.99 -0.65 -16.36
C GLY A 32 -16.42 -0.83 -16.83
N PRO A 33 -17.42 -0.64 -15.96
CA PRO A 33 -18.81 -0.84 -16.29
C PRO A 33 -19.32 0.18 -17.31
N ALA A 34 -20.41 -0.18 -17.99
CA ALA A 34 -21.04 0.65 -19.01
C ALA A 34 -21.59 1.99 -18.46
N ASP A 35 -21.97 2.02 -17.18
CA ASP A 35 -22.41 3.25 -16.49
C ASP A 35 -21.26 4.18 -16.10
N GLY A 36 -20.01 3.73 -16.25
CA GLY A 36 -18.80 4.53 -16.02
C GLY A 36 -18.50 4.85 -14.55
N ARG A 37 -19.15 4.19 -13.58
CA ARG A 37 -18.97 4.51 -12.15
C ARG A 37 -17.54 4.33 -11.63
N TYR A 38 -16.75 3.45 -12.25
CA TYR A 38 -15.30 3.42 -12.09
C TYR A 38 -14.60 3.11 -13.43
N LYS A 39 -13.30 3.37 -13.47
CA LYS A 39 -12.39 2.91 -14.52
C LYS A 39 -11.21 2.16 -13.91
N MET A 40 -10.74 1.13 -14.58
CA MET A 40 -9.58 0.35 -14.19
C MET A 40 -8.64 0.23 -15.38
N ALA A 41 -7.37 0.58 -15.19
CA ALA A 41 -6.32 0.44 -16.19
C ALA A 41 -5.25 -0.56 -15.74
N PHE A 42 -4.63 -1.25 -16.69
CA PHE A 42 -3.47 -2.11 -16.47
C PHE A 42 -2.21 -1.42 -16.97
N VAL A 43 -1.11 -1.53 -16.22
CA VAL A 43 0.23 -1.21 -16.72
C VAL A 43 1.16 -2.37 -16.38
N GLU A 44 1.65 -3.05 -17.40
CA GLU A 44 2.38 -4.30 -17.23
C GLU A 44 3.89 -4.12 -17.47
N PHE A 45 4.66 -4.73 -16.58
CA PHE A 45 6.12 -4.71 -16.59
C PHE A 45 6.69 -6.13 -16.72
N GLY A 46 7.83 -6.23 -17.38
CA GLY A 46 8.64 -7.44 -17.39
C GLY A 46 9.38 -7.63 -16.06
N ASP A 47 10.03 -8.78 -15.92
CA ASP A 47 10.77 -9.16 -14.71
C ASP A 47 11.94 -8.22 -14.33
N GLN A 48 12.39 -7.38 -15.27
CA GLN A 48 13.42 -6.36 -15.03
C GLN A 48 12.83 -4.95 -14.84
N GLY A 49 11.51 -4.85 -14.66
CA GLY A 49 10.80 -3.58 -14.50
C GLY A 49 10.71 -2.72 -15.77
N SER A 50 10.99 -3.30 -16.94
CA SER A 50 10.77 -2.63 -18.23
C SER A 50 9.29 -2.68 -18.61
N PRO A 51 8.69 -1.59 -19.13
CA PRO A 51 7.31 -1.59 -19.59
C PRO A 51 7.14 -2.58 -20.75
N LEU A 52 6.09 -3.40 -20.71
CA LEU A 52 5.78 -4.36 -21.77
C LEU A 52 5.04 -3.71 -22.95
N ASP A 53 4.24 -2.67 -22.69
CA ASP A 53 3.55 -1.89 -23.70
C ASP A 53 3.37 -0.44 -23.22
N ASN A 54 4.07 0.51 -23.87
CA ASN A 54 4.02 1.93 -23.50
C ASN A 54 2.65 2.57 -23.72
N SER A 55 1.82 2.01 -24.59
CA SER A 55 0.47 2.53 -24.80
C SER A 55 -0.43 2.29 -23.59
N GLN A 56 -0.19 1.23 -22.79
CA GLN A 56 -0.92 0.98 -21.55
C GLN A 56 -0.76 2.13 -20.56
N ARG A 57 0.48 2.59 -20.35
CA ARG A 57 0.78 3.76 -19.52
C ARG A 57 0.10 5.03 -20.06
N LYS A 58 0.15 5.24 -21.37
CA LYS A 58 -0.52 6.38 -22.01
C LYS A 58 -2.03 6.38 -21.76
N GLU A 59 -2.70 5.24 -21.99
CA GLU A 59 -4.15 5.17 -21.81
C GLU A 59 -4.56 5.26 -20.33
N ALA A 60 -3.74 4.73 -19.41
CA ALA A 60 -3.94 4.96 -17.97
C ALA A 60 -3.86 6.45 -17.60
N LEU A 61 -2.88 7.19 -18.14
CA LEU A 61 -2.77 8.64 -17.96
C LEU A 61 -3.97 9.38 -18.57
N GLU A 62 -4.41 9.00 -19.77
CA GLU A 62 -5.58 9.59 -20.43
C GLU A 62 -6.86 9.46 -19.60
N VAL A 63 -7.07 8.31 -18.94
CA VAL A 63 -8.19 8.12 -18.00
C VAL A 63 -8.11 9.12 -16.84
N VAL A 64 -6.92 9.31 -16.26
CA VAL A 64 -6.69 10.25 -15.14
C VAL A 64 -6.82 11.71 -15.59
N HIS A 65 -6.30 12.09 -16.75
CA HIS A 65 -6.41 13.45 -17.28
C HIS A 65 -7.86 13.84 -17.59
N LYS A 66 -8.69 12.92 -18.06
CA LYS A 66 -10.11 13.19 -18.37
C LYS A 66 -10.99 13.36 -17.13
N ALA A 67 -10.64 12.72 -16.02
CA ALA A 67 -11.40 12.85 -14.77
C ALA A 67 -11.26 14.25 -14.16
N GLN A 68 -12.38 14.90 -13.82
CA GLN A 68 -12.35 16.22 -13.17
C GLN A 68 -12.24 16.11 -11.65
N ARG A 69 -12.67 14.97 -11.10
CA ARG A 69 -12.69 14.71 -9.65
C ARG A 69 -12.03 13.36 -9.33
N PRO A 70 -10.78 13.10 -9.76
CA PRO A 70 -10.14 11.80 -9.57
C PRO A 70 -9.95 11.40 -8.10
N LEU A 71 -10.40 10.17 -7.80
CA LEU A 71 -9.91 9.36 -6.69
C LEU A 71 -9.13 8.19 -7.28
N LEU A 72 -7.81 8.31 -7.31
CA LEU A 72 -6.91 7.36 -7.94
C LEU A 72 -6.40 6.34 -6.91
N PHE A 73 -6.61 5.06 -7.19
CA PHE A 73 -5.97 3.94 -6.51
C PHE A 73 -4.92 3.32 -7.42
N VAL A 74 -3.66 3.31 -7.00
CA VAL A 74 -2.59 2.56 -7.71
C VAL A 74 -2.26 1.33 -6.88
N TYR A 75 -2.52 0.14 -7.42
CA TYR A 75 -2.27 -1.12 -6.72
C TYR A 75 -1.15 -1.92 -7.37
N ILE A 76 -0.20 -2.38 -6.55
CA ILE A 76 0.95 -3.19 -6.97
C ILE A 76 0.84 -4.57 -6.31
N HIS A 77 0.72 -5.62 -7.12
CA HIS A 77 0.47 -6.96 -6.62
C HIS A 77 1.73 -7.72 -6.17
N GLY A 78 1.51 -8.80 -5.41
CA GLY A 78 2.54 -9.72 -4.93
C GLY A 78 2.91 -10.85 -5.91
N TRP A 79 3.91 -11.66 -5.54
CA TRP A 79 4.51 -12.71 -6.39
C TRP A 79 3.60 -13.87 -6.78
N GLN A 80 2.41 -14.06 -6.20
CA GLN A 80 1.50 -15.13 -6.65
C GLN A 80 0.45 -14.64 -7.65
N ASN A 81 0.54 -13.37 -8.03
CA ASN A 81 -0.43 -12.71 -8.89
C ASN A 81 0.23 -12.30 -10.22
N ASN A 82 -0.63 -12.03 -11.20
CA ASN A 82 -0.31 -11.46 -12.50
C ASN A 82 -1.55 -10.69 -13.00
N ALA A 83 -1.48 -10.13 -14.22
CA ALA A 83 -2.55 -9.32 -14.80
C ALA A 83 -3.84 -10.08 -15.15
N VAL A 84 -3.89 -11.41 -14.98
CA VAL A 84 -5.08 -12.26 -15.20
C VAL A 84 -5.41 -13.12 -13.98
N SER A 85 -4.82 -12.82 -12.83
CA SER A 85 -5.03 -13.56 -11.59
C SER A 85 -6.30 -13.10 -10.85
N GLY A 86 -6.78 -13.91 -9.90
CA GLY A 86 -7.95 -13.53 -9.09
C GLY A 86 -7.78 -12.26 -8.27
N ASP A 87 -6.55 -11.78 -8.07
CA ASP A 87 -6.26 -10.51 -7.40
C ASP A 87 -6.76 -9.29 -8.20
N VAL A 88 -6.73 -9.39 -9.54
CA VAL A 88 -7.30 -8.39 -10.45
C VAL A 88 -8.80 -8.25 -10.24
N CYS A 89 -9.49 -9.38 -10.15
CA CYS A 89 -10.93 -9.41 -9.88
C CYS A 89 -11.28 -8.80 -8.51
N ARG A 90 -10.50 -9.12 -7.46
CA ARG A 90 -10.72 -8.55 -6.12
C ARG A 90 -10.45 -7.04 -6.05
N PHE A 91 -9.41 -6.58 -6.73
CA PHE A 91 -9.14 -5.15 -6.84
C PHE A 91 -10.25 -4.43 -7.60
N GLU A 92 -10.76 -5.02 -8.69
CA GLU A 92 -11.88 -4.45 -9.43
C GLU A 92 -13.17 -4.41 -8.61
N HIS A 93 -13.47 -5.48 -7.88
CA HIS A 93 -14.60 -5.51 -6.94
C HIS A 93 -14.48 -4.45 -5.84
N PHE A 94 -13.27 -4.21 -5.33
CA PHE A 94 -12.99 -3.09 -4.43
C PHE A 94 -13.30 -1.73 -5.08
N LEU A 95 -12.86 -1.48 -6.30
CA LEU A 95 -13.16 -0.23 -7.03
C LEU A 95 -14.67 -0.06 -7.24
N ASP A 96 -15.36 -1.13 -7.62
CA ASP A 96 -16.81 -1.15 -7.81
C ASP A 96 -17.52 -0.80 -6.51
N THR A 97 -17.17 -1.50 -5.43
CA THR A 97 -17.68 -1.28 -4.08
C THR A 97 -17.49 0.18 -3.66
N VAL A 98 -16.27 0.72 -3.72
CA VAL A 98 -15.99 2.13 -3.42
C VAL A 98 -16.82 3.07 -4.27
N SER A 99 -16.89 2.84 -5.59
CA SER A 99 -17.60 3.70 -6.52
C SER A 99 -19.12 3.70 -6.33
N SER A 100 -19.68 2.67 -5.68
CA SER A 100 -21.13 2.55 -5.47
C SER A 100 -21.66 3.40 -4.31
N PHE A 101 -20.82 3.78 -3.35
CA PHE A 101 -21.29 4.45 -2.15
C PHE A 101 -21.75 5.90 -2.41
N PRO A 102 -22.85 6.36 -1.77
CA PRO A 102 -23.35 7.74 -1.87
C PRO A 102 -22.31 8.82 -1.59
N GLU A 103 -21.35 8.53 -0.71
CA GLU A 103 -20.23 9.40 -0.35
C GLU A 103 -19.34 9.75 -1.55
N PHE A 104 -19.29 8.88 -2.57
CA PHE A 104 -18.53 9.09 -3.81
C PHE A 104 -19.46 9.44 -4.98
N THR A 105 -20.54 8.67 -5.20
CA THR A 105 -21.50 8.91 -6.29
C THR A 105 -22.20 10.27 -6.18
N GLY A 106 -22.69 10.62 -4.98
CA GLY A 106 -23.37 11.89 -4.74
C GLY A 106 -22.47 13.11 -4.91
N ARG A 107 -21.15 12.91 -4.87
CA ARG A 107 -20.12 13.93 -5.10
C ARG A 107 -19.50 13.86 -6.50
N LYS A 108 -19.99 12.96 -7.36
CA LYS A 108 -19.47 12.71 -8.71
C LYS A 108 -17.95 12.51 -8.71
N ILE A 109 -17.44 11.72 -7.76
CA ILE A 109 -16.03 11.37 -7.70
C ILE A 109 -15.74 10.35 -8.80
N ASP A 110 -14.70 10.60 -9.59
CA ASP A 110 -14.23 9.70 -10.64
C ASP A 110 -13.31 8.65 -9.98
N VAL A 111 -13.83 7.46 -9.66
CA VAL A 111 -13.02 6.38 -9.07
C VAL A 111 -12.20 5.70 -10.16
N ILE A 112 -10.89 5.76 -10.02
CA ILE A 112 -9.93 5.21 -10.99
C ILE A 112 -9.00 4.24 -10.28
N GLY A 113 -8.85 3.04 -10.81
CA GLY A 113 -7.82 2.09 -10.40
C GLY A 113 -6.75 1.93 -11.48
N VAL A 114 -5.49 1.86 -11.08
CA VAL A 114 -4.39 1.40 -11.94
C VAL A 114 -3.74 0.20 -11.30
N TYR A 115 -3.79 -0.93 -11.98
CA TYR A 115 -3.19 -2.19 -11.55
C TYR A 115 -1.81 -2.34 -12.20
N ILE A 116 -0.76 -2.16 -11.38
CA ILE A 116 0.62 -2.35 -11.78
C ILE A 116 0.93 -3.84 -11.72
N ALA A 117 1.14 -4.43 -12.89
CA ALA A 117 1.35 -5.86 -13.02
C ALA A 117 2.76 -6.24 -13.46
N TRP A 118 3.17 -7.42 -13.03
CA TRP A 118 4.35 -8.13 -13.49
C TRP A 118 4.09 -9.64 -13.42
N ARG A 119 4.99 -10.46 -14.00
CA ARG A 119 4.85 -11.92 -13.97
C ARG A 119 5.28 -12.48 -12.60
N GLY A 120 4.37 -12.40 -11.62
CA GLY A 120 4.60 -12.99 -10.30
C GLY A 120 4.57 -14.52 -10.35
N LYS A 121 3.50 -15.08 -10.91
CA LYS A 121 3.26 -16.52 -10.93
C LYS A 121 3.86 -17.19 -12.18
N ASP A 122 5.06 -17.75 -12.06
CA ASP A 122 5.80 -18.37 -13.19
C ASP A 122 5.80 -19.91 -13.20
N LEU A 123 5.76 -20.60 -12.05
CA LEU A 123 5.73 -22.06 -11.98
C LEU A 123 4.75 -22.54 -10.89
N THR A 124 3.87 -23.46 -11.25
CA THR A 124 2.94 -24.14 -10.34
C THR A 124 3.29 -25.62 -10.22
N PHE A 125 4.48 -25.92 -9.70
CA PHE A 125 4.81 -27.29 -9.29
C PHE A 125 4.67 -27.43 -7.76
N PRO A 126 3.77 -28.31 -7.26
CA PRO A 126 3.65 -28.58 -5.83
C PRO A 126 4.99 -29.00 -5.25
N GLY A 127 5.46 -28.34 -4.18
CA GLY A 127 6.71 -28.65 -3.50
C GLY A 127 7.93 -27.78 -3.88
N LEU A 128 7.85 -26.95 -4.92
CA LEU A 128 8.94 -26.03 -5.33
C LEU A 128 8.68 -24.55 -4.96
N ASN A 129 7.60 -24.27 -4.21
CA ASN A 129 7.19 -22.91 -3.83
C ASN A 129 8.30 -22.11 -3.13
N LEU A 130 9.17 -22.79 -2.37
CA LEU A 130 10.31 -22.17 -1.68
C LEU A 130 11.44 -21.75 -2.64
N LEU A 131 11.62 -22.47 -3.76
CA LEU A 131 12.61 -22.15 -4.78
C LEU A 131 12.14 -21.00 -5.68
N THR A 132 10.85 -20.97 -6.02
CA THR A 132 10.26 -19.83 -6.74
C THR A 132 10.29 -18.56 -5.91
N PHE A 133 10.19 -18.67 -4.58
CA PHE A 133 10.23 -17.51 -3.68
C PHE A 133 11.52 -16.69 -3.86
N TRP A 134 12.70 -17.30 -3.97
CA TRP A 134 13.96 -16.57 -4.16
C TRP A 134 14.08 -15.88 -5.50
N SER A 135 13.77 -16.60 -6.57
CA SER A 135 13.75 -16.04 -7.91
C SER A 135 12.77 -14.87 -7.98
N ARG A 136 11.55 -15.03 -7.46
CA ARG A 136 10.54 -13.97 -7.47
C ARG A 136 10.84 -12.85 -6.48
N LYS A 137 11.54 -13.11 -5.37
CA LYS A 137 12.09 -12.07 -4.48
C LYS A 137 13.12 -11.22 -5.21
N SER A 138 14.03 -11.85 -5.95
CA SER A 138 15.00 -11.14 -6.80
C SER A 138 14.30 -10.32 -7.89
N THR A 139 13.29 -10.90 -8.56
CA THR A 139 12.48 -10.20 -9.57
C THR A 139 11.74 -9.00 -8.97
N GLY A 140 11.05 -9.19 -7.85
CA GLY A 140 10.36 -8.10 -7.14
C GLY A 140 11.31 -7.00 -6.69
N GLY A 141 12.52 -7.35 -6.23
CA GLY A 141 13.59 -6.39 -5.93
C GLY A 141 14.09 -5.64 -7.17
N GLY A 142 14.25 -6.33 -8.31
CA GLY A 142 14.60 -5.71 -9.59
C GLY A 142 13.55 -4.73 -10.09
N ILE A 143 12.27 -5.10 -10.01
CA ILE A 143 11.12 -4.24 -10.34
C ILE A 143 11.06 -3.04 -9.40
N ALA A 144 11.26 -3.25 -8.09
CA ALA A 144 11.28 -2.19 -7.09
C ALA A 144 12.46 -1.22 -7.25
N ALA A 145 13.55 -1.65 -7.89
CA ALA A 145 14.69 -0.81 -8.23
C ALA A 145 14.58 -0.18 -9.63
N ALA A 146 13.59 -0.57 -10.43
CA ALA A 146 13.46 -0.09 -11.79
C ALA A 146 12.79 1.29 -11.85
N ASN A 147 13.51 2.25 -12.45
CA ASN A 147 13.03 3.63 -12.61
C ASN A 147 11.70 3.74 -13.36
N SER A 148 11.40 2.83 -14.28
CA SER A 148 10.17 2.90 -15.11
C SER A 148 8.89 2.69 -14.29
N VAL A 149 8.92 1.83 -13.27
CA VAL A 149 7.76 1.59 -12.40
C VAL A 149 7.54 2.80 -11.50
N LEU A 150 8.63 3.30 -10.89
CA LEU A 150 8.62 4.52 -10.08
C LEU A 150 8.07 5.72 -10.87
N ALA A 151 8.64 5.98 -12.05
CA ALA A 151 8.21 7.07 -12.92
C ALA A 151 6.73 6.95 -13.30
N THR A 152 6.23 5.74 -13.56
CA THR A 152 4.81 5.52 -13.86
C THR A 152 3.91 5.90 -12.67
N ILE A 153 4.28 5.48 -11.45
CA ILE A 153 3.52 5.80 -10.24
C ILE A 153 3.52 7.31 -10.00
N GLU A 154 4.69 7.96 -10.14
CA GLU A 154 4.82 9.41 -9.98
C GLU A 154 4.02 10.18 -11.03
N GLU A 155 4.09 9.81 -12.31
CA GLU A 155 3.33 10.45 -13.38
C GLU A 155 1.82 10.35 -13.18
N LEU A 156 1.31 9.18 -12.80
CA LEU A 156 -0.11 8.99 -12.50
C LEU A 156 -0.56 9.85 -11.32
N ALA A 157 0.26 9.90 -10.27
CA ALA A 157 -0.02 10.68 -9.08
C ALA A 157 0.01 12.20 -9.38
N VAL A 158 0.95 12.67 -10.19
CA VAL A 158 1.02 14.06 -10.68
C VAL A 158 -0.18 14.39 -11.57
N ALA A 159 -0.54 13.51 -12.52
CA ALA A 159 -1.68 13.70 -13.41
C ALA A 159 -3.00 13.84 -12.65
N ALA A 160 -3.19 13.06 -11.58
CA ALA A 160 -4.38 13.14 -10.73
C ALA A 160 -4.49 14.48 -10.01
N ARG A 161 -3.37 15.17 -9.78
CA ARG A 161 -3.28 16.44 -9.05
C ARG A 161 -3.07 17.67 -9.94
N GLU A 162 -3.25 17.53 -11.24
CA GLU A 162 -3.03 18.65 -12.17
C GLU A 162 -3.84 19.91 -11.80
N PRO A 163 -3.31 21.11 -12.10
CA PRO A 163 -4.08 22.33 -11.95
C PRO A 163 -5.40 22.26 -12.72
N GLY A 164 -6.51 22.59 -12.04
CA GLY A 164 -7.85 22.57 -12.62
C GLY A 164 -8.73 21.40 -12.17
N LYS A 165 -8.18 20.37 -11.53
CA LYS A 165 -8.98 19.30 -10.91
C LYS A 165 -9.75 19.85 -9.70
N GLU A 166 -11.05 19.54 -9.61
CA GLU A 166 -11.89 20.00 -8.49
C GLU A 166 -11.75 19.11 -7.23
N TYR A 167 -11.22 17.91 -7.41
CA TYR A 167 -10.95 16.93 -6.35
C TYR A 167 -9.84 16.00 -6.84
N HIS A 168 -8.87 15.68 -5.99
CA HIS A 168 -7.67 14.95 -6.41
C HIS A 168 -7.06 14.26 -5.19
N HIS A 169 -7.29 12.95 -5.07
CA HIS A 169 -6.53 12.15 -4.12
C HIS A 169 -5.96 10.91 -4.79
N THR A 170 -4.74 10.58 -4.41
CA THR A 170 -4.04 9.40 -4.87
C THR A 170 -3.68 8.52 -3.68
N VAL A 171 -4.16 7.27 -3.72
CA VAL A 171 -3.91 6.23 -2.72
C VAL A 171 -3.09 5.13 -3.37
N LEU A 172 -1.88 4.89 -2.84
CA LEU A 172 -1.01 3.81 -3.26
C LEU A 172 -1.23 2.57 -2.38
N LEU A 173 -1.38 1.41 -3.00
CA LEU A 173 -1.59 0.13 -2.35
C LEU A 173 -0.54 -0.86 -2.84
N GLY A 174 0.11 -1.59 -1.94
CA GLY A 174 1.09 -2.63 -2.31
C GLY A 174 0.90 -3.89 -1.49
N HIS A 175 0.94 -5.06 -2.11
CA HIS A 175 0.84 -6.35 -1.41
C HIS A 175 2.11 -7.17 -1.55
N SER A 176 2.60 -7.76 -0.45
CA SER A 176 3.74 -8.70 -0.48
C SER A 176 4.97 -8.06 -1.13
N PHE A 177 5.45 -8.54 -2.28
CA PHE A 177 6.52 -7.87 -3.03
C PHE A 177 6.11 -6.54 -3.66
N GLY A 178 4.83 -6.33 -3.97
CA GLY A 178 4.33 -5.01 -4.37
C GLY A 178 4.48 -3.96 -3.27
N ALA A 179 4.48 -4.37 -1.99
CA ALA A 179 4.80 -3.48 -0.88
C ALA A 179 6.29 -3.06 -0.86
N LEU A 180 7.20 -3.90 -1.37
CA LEU A 180 8.61 -3.53 -1.55
C LEU A 180 8.77 -2.45 -2.61
N VAL A 181 8.10 -2.61 -3.76
CA VAL A 181 8.06 -1.58 -4.83
C VAL A 181 7.54 -0.25 -4.27
N LEU A 182 6.46 -0.31 -3.48
CA LEU A 182 5.89 0.86 -2.83
C LEU A 182 6.86 1.50 -1.81
N GLY A 183 7.52 0.70 -0.97
CA GLY A 183 8.49 1.18 0.01
C GLY A 183 9.68 1.90 -0.63
N ASN A 184 10.19 1.37 -1.75
CA ASN A 184 11.26 2.02 -2.52
C ASN A 184 10.79 3.33 -3.14
N THR A 185 9.60 3.34 -3.74
CA THR A 185 8.98 4.55 -4.31
C THR A 185 8.90 5.68 -3.28
N ILE A 186 8.46 5.35 -2.07
CA ILE A 186 8.35 6.32 -0.98
C ILE A 186 9.72 6.77 -0.49
N SER A 187 10.69 5.86 -0.38
CA SER A 187 12.05 6.19 0.04
C SER A 187 12.71 7.18 -0.93
N HIS A 188 12.58 6.96 -2.24
CA HIS A 188 13.09 7.87 -3.28
C HIS A 188 12.42 9.24 -3.22
N SER A 189 11.10 9.29 -3.06
CA SER A 189 10.36 10.57 -2.97
C SER A 189 10.73 11.36 -1.71
N ILE A 190 10.86 10.73 -0.54
CA ILE A 190 11.24 11.41 0.70
C ILE A 190 12.68 11.92 0.62
N LEU A 191 13.60 11.13 0.09
CA LEU A 191 15.00 11.56 -0.06
C LEU A 191 15.13 12.71 -1.07
N GLY A 192 14.37 12.69 -2.17
CA GLY A 192 14.27 13.82 -3.09
C GLY A 192 13.66 15.06 -2.44
N ALA A 193 12.60 14.90 -1.66
CA ALA A 193 11.93 15.97 -0.90
C ALA A 193 12.84 16.62 0.15
N ASN A 194 13.75 15.85 0.76
CA ASN A 194 14.67 16.37 1.77
C ASN A 194 15.81 17.20 1.19
N GLY A 195 16.10 17.09 -0.12
CA GLY A 195 16.96 18.03 -0.84
C GLY A 195 16.29 19.38 -1.12
N GLU A 196 14.94 19.41 -1.11
CA GLU A 196 14.14 20.56 -1.51
C GLU A 196 13.17 21.07 -0.43
N GLY A 197 13.20 20.56 0.80
CA GLY A 197 12.46 21.14 1.94
C GLY A 197 11.03 20.60 2.15
N GLY A 198 10.94 19.45 2.83
CA GLY A 198 9.74 19.01 3.56
C GLY A 198 8.76 18.12 2.79
N ARG A 199 7.88 17.41 3.51
CA ARG A 199 6.80 16.51 3.01
C ARG A 199 5.75 17.13 2.07
N SER A 200 6.06 18.32 1.58
CA SER A 200 5.32 19.16 0.65
C SER A 200 5.41 18.67 -0.82
N SER A 201 6.14 17.60 -1.13
CA SER A 201 6.46 17.25 -2.53
C SER A 201 6.09 15.81 -2.97
N SER A 202 5.52 14.97 -2.11
CA SER A 202 5.03 13.67 -2.59
C SER A 202 3.77 13.86 -3.46
N PRO A 203 3.71 13.29 -4.68
CA PRO A 203 2.56 13.46 -5.55
C PRO A 203 1.36 12.60 -5.14
N TRP A 204 1.47 11.74 -4.13
CA TRP A 204 0.36 10.96 -3.58
C TRP A 204 -0.03 11.40 -2.15
N ASP A 205 -1.23 11.00 -1.73
CA ASP A 205 -1.84 11.43 -0.46
C ASP A 205 -1.68 10.36 0.62
N MET A 206 -1.84 9.08 0.24
CA MET A 206 -1.86 7.96 1.16
C MET A 206 -1.12 6.78 0.55
N ALA A 207 -0.37 6.04 1.38
CA ALA A 207 0.25 4.79 0.96
C ALA A 207 0.02 3.70 2.01
N VAL A 208 -0.45 2.54 1.55
CA VAL A 208 -0.72 1.37 2.39
C VAL A 208 -0.06 0.13 1.80
N ALA A 209 0.74 -0.53 2.61
CA ALA A 209 1.44 -1.75 2.26
C ALA A 209 0.91 -2.93 3.11
N PHE A 210 0.51 -4.01 2.46
CA PHE A 210 -0.05 -5.21 3.08
C PHE A 210 0.96 -6.34 3.08
N ASN A 211 1.18 -6.94 4.24
CA ASN A 211 1.98 -8.16 4.42
C ASN A 211 3.32 -8.08 3.67
N SER A 212 4.07 -6.99 3.86
CA SER A 212 5.30 -6.72 3.11
C SER A 212 6.31 -7.85 3.25
N ALA A 213 6.75 -8.37 2.11
CA ALA A 213 7.62 -9.54 2.00
C ALA A 213 9.09 -9.16 1.73
N ASP A 214 9.61 -8.21 2.50
CA ASP A 214 11.02 -7.80 2.46
C ASP A 214 11.66 -7.89 3.85
N THR A 215 12.99 -7.83 3.89
CA THR A 215 13.74 -7.68 5.14
C THR A 215 13.35 -6.36 5.82
N SER A 216 13.49 -6.32 7.14
CA SER A 216 13.23 -5.10 7.91
C SER A 216 14.33 -4.04 7.78
N ILE A 217 15.42 -4.30 7.07
CA ILE A 217 16.60 -3.40 7.02
C ILE A 217 16.23 -2.05 6.41
N THR A 218 15.69 -2.04 5.18
CA THR A 218 15.31 -0.81 4.48
C THR A 218 14.24 -0.05 5.25
N THR A 219 13.28 -0.78 5.85
CA THR A 219 12.22 -0.18 6.66
C THR A 219 12.78 0.46 7.94
N ARG A 220 13.70 -0.21 8.65
CA ARG A 220 14.39 0.34 9.82
C ARG A 220 15.16 1.60 9.45
N GLN A 221 15.89 1.60 8.33
CA GLN A 221 16.63 2.77 7.85
C GLN A 221 15.66 3.94 7.59
N LEU A 222 14.58 3.71 6.84
CA LEU A 222 13.57 4.74 6.59
C LEU A 222 12.91 5.26 7.88
N MET A 223 12.59 4.39 8.84
CA MET A 223 12.08 4.80 10.14
C MET A 223 13.11 5.61 10.94
N SER A 224 14.40 5.28 10.83
CA SER A 224 15.48 6.04 11.47
C SER A 224 15.56 7.46 10.90
N GLU A 225 15.39 7.62 9.58
CA GLU A 225 15.33 8.94 8.94
C GLU A 225 14.12 9.74 9.41
N PHE A 226 12.95 9.10 9.52
CA PHE A 226 11.77 9.77 10.07
C PHE A 226 11.93 10.15 11.55
N ASP A 227 12.55 9.28 12.36
CA ASP A 227 12.83 9.56 13.77
C ASP A 227 13.84 10.70 13.92
N TYR A 228 14.80 10.80 13.00
CA TYR A 228 15.74 11.92 12.94
C TYR A 228 15.05 13.23 12.54
N LEU A 229 14.19 13.21 11.52
CA LEU A 229 13.56 14.40 10.95
C LEU A 229 12.39 14.93 11.78
N TYR A 230 11.67 14.07 12.50
CA TYR A 230 10.43 14.43 13.19
C TYR A 230 10.51 14.20 14.70
N LYS A 231 9.74 15.00 15.43
CA LYS A 231 9.45 14.80 16.85
C LYS A 231 7.95 14.83 17.06
N TYR A 232 7.41 13.87 17.79
CA TYR A 232 6.00 13.88 18.13
C TYR A 232 5.70 14.92 19.23
N ASP A 233 4.69 15.76 19.00
CA ASP A 233 4.15 16.74 19.94
C ASP A 233 2.76 16.26 20.42
N PRO A 234 2.65 15.78 21.68
CA PRO A 234 1.38 15.29 22.23
C PRO A 234 0.29 16.37 22.34
N GLN A 235 0.68 17.64 22.55
CA GLN A 235 -0.30 18.74 22.69
C GLN A 235 -0.92 19.07 21.34
N LYS A 236 -0.11 19.04 20.27
CA LYS A 236 -0.58 19.26 18.90
C LYS A 236 -1.16 18.01 18.25
N ARG A 237 -0.97 16.83 18.85
CA ARG A 237 -1.27 15.51 18.26
C ARG A 237 -0.68 15.43 16.84
N ALA A 238 0.59 15.78 16.71
CA ALA A 238 1.25 15.91 15.40
C ALA A 238 2.75 15.60 15.46
N TYR A 239 3.31 15.20 14.33
CA TYR A 239 4.74 15.08 14.09
C TYR A 239 5.27 16.41 13.57
N VAL A 240 6.17 17.02 14.34
CA VAL A 240 6.76 18.33 14.04
C VAL A 240 8.18 18.12 13.52
N ASN A 241 8.53 18.77 12.41
CA ASN A 241 9.87 18.70 11.83
C ASN A 241 10.90 19.34 12.79
N ARG A 242 12.05 18.68 12.99
CA ARG A 242 13.13 19.16 13.89
C ARG A 242 14.00 20.27 13.30
N GLY A 243 14.03 20.43 11.97
CA GLY A 243 14.92 21.35 11.25
C GLY A 243 14.45 22.80 11.16
N ASN A 244 13.17 23.09 11.39
CA ASN A 244 12.61 24.45 11.29
C ASN A 244 12.16 24.98 12.66
N LEU A 245 13.13 25.38 13.49
CA LEU A 245 12.88 26.17 14.70
C LEU A 245 12.65 27.64 14.32
N GLY A 246 11.43 28.02 13.90
CA GLY A 246 11.12 29.46 13.75
C GLY A 246 9.91 29.85 12.89
N GLU A 247 9.53 29.06 11.89
CA GLU A 247 8.32 29.30 11.08
C GLU A 247 7.26 28.24 11.38
N GLU A 248 5.97 28.58 11.24
CA GLU A 248 4.82 27.67 11.46
C GLU A 248 5.06 26.32 10.79
N THR A 249 5.53 25.37 11.61
CA THR A 249 6.07 24.09 11.16
C THR A 249 5.07 23.34 10.31
N THR A 250 5.53 22.73 9.22
CA THR A 250 4.82 21.70 8.45
C THR A 250 4.57 20.48 9.34
N ALA A 251 3.63 20.62 10.28
CA ALA A 251 3.24 19.58 11.21
C ALA A 251 2.39 18.54 10.47
N VAL A 252 2.81 17.28 10.53
CA VAL A 252 2.02 16.16 10.01
C VAL A 252 1.09 15.73 11.14
N SER A 253 -0.22 15.87 10.94
CA SER A 253 -1.20 15.38 11.91
C SER A 253 -0.96 13.90 12.20
N GLU A 254 -1.12 13.47 13.46
CA GLU A 254 -0.93 12.06 13.80
C GLU A 254 -1.93 11.13 13.10
N ASN A 255 -3.06 11.67 12.66
CA ASN A 255 -4.07 10.95 11.90
C ASN A 255 -3.69 10.78 10.42
N ARG A 256 -2.51 11.26 10.01
CA ARG A 256 -2.03 11.27 8.62
C ARG A 256 -0.63 10.65 8.45
N PRO A 257 -0.47 9.34 8.74
CA PRO A 257 0.80 8.67 8.52
C PRO A 257 1.22 8.73 7.05
N ALA A 258 2.53 8.89 6.78
CA ALA A 258 3.05 8.91 5.39
C ALA A 258 2.85 7.57 4.68
N LEU A 259 2.96 6.51 5.46
CA LEU A 259 2.94 5.12 5.03
C LEU A 259 2.39 4.30 6.19
N VAL A 260 1.47 3.39 5.86
CA VAL A 260 0.93 2.40 6.79
C VAL A 260 1.27 1.00 6.26
N LEU A 261 2.08 0.27 7.01
CA LEU A 261 2.31 -1.16 6.82
C LEU A 261 1.33 -1.95 7.69
N LEU A 262 0.48 -2.74 7.07
CA LEU A 262 -0.49 -3.62 7.71
C LEU A 262 -0.01 -5.06 7.61
N GLN A 263 0.22 -5.70 8.75
CA GLN A 263 0.70 -7.08 8.82
C GLN A 263 -0.30 -7.96 9.56
N SER A 264 -0.81 -8.99 8.87
CA SER A 264 -1.65 -10.00 9.48
C SER A 264 -0.88 -10.83 10.52
N GLU A 265 -1.55 -11.12 11.64
CA GLU A 265 -1.00 -11.92 12.72
C GLU A 265 -0.76 -13.39 12.36
N ASN A 266 -1.57 -13.95 11.46
CA ASN A 266 -1.48 -15.35 11.04
C ASN A 266 -0.92 -15.52 9.63
N ASP A 267 -0.20 -14.52 9.10
CA ASP A 267 0.52 -14.66 7.84
C ASP A 267 1.74 -15.58 7.98
N SER A 268 1.57 -16.84 7.57
CA SER A 268 2.65 -17.83 7.57
C SER A 268 3.74 -17.53 6.54
N ALA A 269 3.44 -16.82 5.46
CA ALA A 269 4.42 -16.54 4.41
C ALA A 269 5.52 -15.59 4.92
N THR A 270 5.12 -14.49 5.57
CA THR A 270 6.08 -13.54 6.15
C THR A 270 6.53 -13.91 7.56
N GLY A 271 5.69 -14.60 8.34
CA GLY A 271 5.99 -14.95 9.73
C GLY A 271 6.79 -16.24 9.92
N GLN A 272 6.76 -17.16 8.95
CA GLN A 272 7.43 -18.47 9.07
C GLN A 272 8.30 -18.81 7.85
N ILE A 273 7.76 -18.69 6.64
CA ILE A 273 8.47 -19.07 5.41
C ILE A 273 9.63 -18.10 5.14
N PHE A 274 9.41 -16.79 5.28
CA PHE A 274 10.43 -15.78 5.03
C PHE A 274 11.65 -15.91 5.96
N PRO A 275 11.51 -16.02 7.31
CA PRO A 275 12.67 -16.18 8.19
C PRO A 275 13.45 -17.46 7.92
N ILE A 276 12.76 -18.59 7.69
CA ILE A 276 13.41 -19.87 7.35
C ILE A 276 14.20 -19.74 6.07
N GLY A 277 13.59 -19.13 5.04
CA GLY A 277 14.27 -18.84 3.80
C GLY A 277 15.54 -18.02 4.05
N GLN A 278 15.41 -16.87 4.72
CA GLN A 278 16.52 -15.96 4.89
C GLN A 278 17.70 -16.60 5.65
N GLY A 279 17.41 -17.42 6.65
CA GLY A 279 18.43 -18.21 7.34
C GLY A 279 19.17 -19.21 6.44
N VAL A 280 18.49 -19.85 5.47
CA VAL A 280 19.16 -20.73 4.49
C VAL A 280 20.14 -19.93 3.63
N VAL A 281 19.76 -18.72 3.20
CA VAL A 281 20.65 -17.86 2.40
C VAL A 281 21.88 -17.44 3.20
N ASP A 282 21.74 -17.08 4.47
CA ASP A 282 22.87 -16.72 5.33
C ASP A 282 23.89 -17.86 5.48
N LEU A 283 23.39 -19.09 5.69
CA LEU A 283 24.22 -20.29 5.74
C LEU A 283 24.98 -20.50 4.43
N THR A 284 24.31 -20.33 3.28
CA THR A 284 24.95 -20.51 1.97
C THR A 284 25.95 -19.40 1.63
N ASN A 285 25.72 -18.17 2.10
CA ASN A 285 26.60 -17.02 1.88
C ASN A 285 27.72 -16.90 2.92
N LEU A 286 27.79 -17.81 3.90
CA LEU A 286 28.75 -17.81 5.02
C LEU A 286 28.75 -16.48 5.80
N HIS A 287 27.62 -15.78 5.87
CA HIS A 287 27.53 -14.48 6.54
C HIS A 287 27.18 -14.66 8.03
N PHE A 288 28.21 -14.83 8.87
CA PHE A 288 28.05 -15.08 10.31
C PHE A 288 28.31 -13.87 11.21
N HIS A 289 28.74 -12.74 10.64
CA HIS A 289 29.11 -11.54 11.39
C HIS A 289 28.15 -10.40 11.13
N TRP A 290 27.33 -10.09 12.13
CA TRP A 290 26.34 -9.02 12.08
C TRP A 290 26.74 -7.84 12.95
N GLN A 291 26.61 -6.63 12.41
CA GLN A 291 26.80 -5.41 13.19
C GLN A 291 25.65 -5.20 14.18
N LYS A 292 25.87 -4.37 15.20
CA LYS A 292 24.80 -3.87 16.07
C LYS A 292 24.39 -2.48 15.60
N VAL A 293 23.11 -2.33 15.25
CA VAL A 293 22.54 -1.10 14.68
C VAL A 293 21.52 -0.50 15.63
N PRO A 294 21.36 0.84 15.65
CA PRO A 294 20.40 1.50 16.52
C PRO A 294 18.95 1.14 16.13
N VAL A 295 18.11 1.04 17.16
CA VAL A 295 16.67 0.86 17.03
C VAL A 295 15.98 2.24 17.07
N PRO A 296 15.19 2.61 16.04
CA PRO A 296 14.45 3.87 16.05
C PRO A 296 13.55 3.99 17.28
N GLY A 297 13.54 5.14 17.96
CA GLY A 297 12.67 5.37 19.12
C GLY A 297 13.04 4.65 20.44
N HIS A 298 14.17 3.95 20.52
CA HIS A 298 14.57 3.17 21.71
C HIS A 298 15.79 3.76 22.45
N HIS A 299 15.89 5.09 22.54
CA HIS A 299 16.92 5.78 23.36
C HIS A 299 18.39 5.32 23.11
N GLY A 300 18.72 4.94 21.88
CA GLY A 300 20.08 4.49 21.52
C GLY A 300 20.36 3.01 21.77
N GLU A 301 19.35 2.20 22.10
CA GLU A 301 19.44 0.74 22.09
C GLU A 301 19.96 0.25 20.74
N LYS A 302 20.92 -0.69 20.77
CA LYS A 302 21.47 -1.33 19.57
C LYS A 302 21.25 -2.82 19.59
N VAL A 303 20.69 -3.34 18.50
CA VAL A 303 20.40 -4.77 18.33
C VAL A 303 21.13 -5.31 17.11
N SER A 304 21.32 -6.63 17.04
CA SER A 304 22.00 -7.26 15.91
C SER A 304 21.22 -7.01 14.62
N GLU A 305 21.92 -6.65 13.55
CA GLU A 305 21.32 -6.45 12.23
C GLU A 305 20.66 -7.71 11.67
N ASN A 306 21.10 -8.89 12.12
CA ASN A 306 20.45 -10.17 11.82
C ASN A 306 18.95 -10.18 12.14
N GLU A 307 18.55 -9.51 13.23
CA GLU A 307 17.14 -9.41 13.62
C GLU A 307 16.32 -8.74 12.51
N PHE A 308 16.88 -7.69 11.90
CA PHE A 308 16.22 -6.96 10.82
C PHE A 308 16.33 -7.68 9.49
N TYR A 309 17.39 -8.45 9.27
CA TYR A 309 17.57 -9.22 8.06
C TYR A 309 16.58 -10.39 7.97
N THR A 310 16.41 -11.13 9.06
CA THR A 310 15.63 -12.38 9.08
C THR A 310 14.13 -12.19 9.29
N HIS A 311 13.69 -11.01 9.74
CA HIS A 311 12.27 -10.72 9.95
C HIS A 311 11.75 -9.69 8.96
N THR A 312 10.48 -9.83 8.57
CA THR A 312 9.78 -8.78 7.82
C THR A 312 9.36 -7.63 8.73
N PRO A 313 9.15 -6.41 8.20
CA PRO A 313 8.85 -5.23 9.02
C PRO A 313 7.71 -5.42 10.02
N GLY A 314 6.62 -6.04 9.57
CA GLY A 314 5.45 -6.29 10.40
C GLY A 314 5.59 -7.46 11.37
N ASN A 315 6.64 -8.28 11.26
CA ASN A 315 6.96 -9.35 12.21
C ASN A 315 8.17 -8.99 13.10
N ASN A 316 8.73 -7.79 12.95
CA ASN A 316 9.84 -7.32 13.76
C ASN A 316 9.33 -6.54 14.97
N LYS A 317 9.57 -7.09 16.18
CA LYS A 317 9.09 -6.53 17.44
C LYS A 317 9.61 -5.11 17.77
N TYR A 318 10.72 -4.69 17.15
CA TYR A 318 11.28 -3.36 17.36
C TYR A 318 10.70 -2.31 16.40
N LEU A 319 10.09 -2.74 15.29
CA LEU A 319 9.55 -1.84 14.27
C LEU A 319 8.04 -1.65 14.38
N VAL A 320 7.30 -2.67 14.82
CA VAL A 320 5.85 -2.60 15.05
C VAL A 320 5.54 -1.51 16.08
N ASN A 321 4.93 -0.41 15.64
CA ASN A 321 4.57 0.72 16.50
C ASN A 321 3.07 0.87 16.73
N TYR A 322 2.23 0.05 16.09
CA TYR A 322 0.80 -0.07 16.40
C TYR A 322 0.30 -1.52 16.42
N HIS A 323 -0.72 -1.78 17.24
CA HIS A 323 -1.57 -2.97 17.18
C HIS A 323 -3.00 -2.56 16.86
N VAL A 324 -3.72 -3.37 16.10
CA VAL A 324 -5.18 -3.31 16.09
C VAL A 324 -5.71 -4.16 17.24
N VAL A 325 -6.40 -3.54 18.19
CA VAL A 325 -6.95 -4.20 19.37
C VAL A 325 -8.48 -4.22 19.34
N PRO A 326 -9.13 -5.30 19.81
CA PRO A 326 -10.58 -5.35 19.89
C PRO A 326 -11.09 -4.44 21.02
N LEU A 327 -12.13 -3.66 20.72
CA LEU A 327 -12.92 -2.92 21.71
C LEU A 327 -14.21 -3.65 22.11
N GLY A 328 -14.53 -4.77 21.45
CA GLY A 328 -15.68 -5.62 21.73
C GLY A 328 -16.68 -5.70 20.58
N GLU A 329 -17.68 -6.56 20.76
CA GLU A 329 -18.84 -6.66 19.86
C GLU A 329 -19.74 -5.43 20.01
N THR A 330 -20.41 -5.05 18.92
CA THR A 330 -21.27 -3.87 18.85
C THR A 330 -22.46 -4.15 17.96
N SER A 331 -23.47 -3.28 17.97
CA SER A 331 -24.51 -3.27 16.96
C SER A 331 -24.11 -2.42 15.75
N PRO A 332 -24.66 -2.67 14.56
CA PRO A 332 -24.49 -1.78 13.40
C PRO A 332 -24.91 -0.36 13.73
N PRO A 333 -24.14 0.66 13.34
CA PRO A 333 -24.58 2.05 13.36
C PRO A 333 -25.88 2.24 12.56
N SER A 334 -26.72 3.19 12.98
CA SER A 334 -27.97 3.53 12.28
C SER A 334 -27.70 4.23 10.94
N GLY A 335 -28.59 4.03 9.96
CA GLY A 335 -28.57 4.80 8.70
C GLY A 335 -27.59 4.28 7.64
N LEU A 336 -27.12 3.05 7.80
CA LEU A 336 -26.39 2.31 6.77
C LEU A 336 -27.36 1.86 5.68
N ARG A 337 -26.96 2.00 4.43
CA ARG A 337 -27.77 1.70 3.23
C ARG A 337 -27.10 0.67 2.34
N ALA A 338 -25.81 0.42 2.53
CA ALA A 338 -25.07 -0.52 1.72
C ALA A 338 -25.62 -1.93 1.89
N THR A 339 -25.69 -2.66 0.79
CA THR A 339 -26.05 -4.07 0.77
C THR A 339 -24.83 -4.97 0.94
N GLU A 340 -23.62 -4.41 0.83
CA GLU A 340 -22.35 -5.11 0.96
C GLU A 340 -21.39 -4.24 1.76
N ASN A 341 -20.50 -4.87 2.54
CA ASN A 341 -19.49 -4.23 3.36
C ASN A 341 -20.01 -3.00 4.14
N ARG A 342 -21.06 -3.22 4.93
CA ARG A 342 -21.71 -2.15 5.72
C ARG A 342 -20.76 -1.51 6.74
N ALA A 343 -19.76 -2.25 7.21
CA ALA A 343 -18.70 -1.70 8.06
C ALA A 343 -17.84 -0.66 7.33
N PHE A 344 -17.50 -0.88 6.06
CA PHE A 344 -16.83 0.14 5.24
C PHE A 344 -17.66 1.43 5.16
N GLU A 345 -18.96 1.32 4.86
CA GLU A 345 -19.88 2.47 4.86
C GLU A 345 -19.84 3.22 6.20
N ALA A 346 -19.91 2.47 7.30
CA ALA A 346 -19.86 3.02 8.65
C ALA A 346 -18.54 3.77 8.92
N ASN A 347 -17.43 3.30 8.37
CA ASN A 347 -16.11 3.90 8.58
C ASN A 347 -15.87 5.13 7.69
N ILE A 348 -16.40 5.15 6.47
CA ILE A 348 -16.28 6.32 5.60
C ILE A 348 -17.28 7.43 5.93
N LYS A 349 -18.41 7.16 6.59
CA LYS A 349 -19.44 8.18 6.88
C LYS A 349 -19.07 9.19 7.96
N GLN A 350 -18.13 8.85 8.85
CA GLN A 350 -17.87 9.66 10.05
C GLN A 350 -16.38 9.73 10.36
N ASN A 351 -15.91 10.91 10.76
CA ASN A 351 -14.57 11.05 11.32
C ASN A 351 -14.49 10.35 12.69
N ARG A 352 -13.47 9.52 12.88
CA ARG A 352 -13.18 8.86 14.17
C ARG A 352 -11.79 9.26 14.67
N PRO A 353 -11.68 10.38 15.43
CA PRO A 353 -10.39 10.90 15.90
C PRO A 353 -9.77 10.06 17.03
N ASP A 354 -10.47 9.03 17.49
CA ASP A 354 -10.04 8.06 18.51
C ASP A 354 -9.36 6.83 17.89
N PHE A 355 -9.12 6.83 16.58
CA PHE A 355 -8.53 5.72 15.81
C PHE A 355 -9.34 4.42 15.88
N SER A 356 -10.64 4.53 16.16
CA SER A 356 -11.52 3.37 16.19
C SER A 356 -12.19 3.13 14.84
N PHE A 357 -12.58 1.88 14.59
CA PHE A 357 -13.30 1.50 13.38
C PHE A 357 -14.16 0.26 13.60
N TYR A 358 -15.07 0.00 12.66
CA TYR A 358 -15.97 -1.14 12.68
C TYR A 358 -15.56 -2.19 11.64
N THR A 359 -15.88 -3.44 11.95
CA THR A 359 -15.93 -4.57 11.01
C THR A 359 -17.29 -5.26 11.16
N SER A 360 -17.77 -5.95 10.13
CA SER A 360 -19.11 -6.56 10.14
C SER A 360 -19.15 -8.03 9.76
N GLU A 361 -18.07 -8.62 9.26
CA GLU A 361 -18.08 -10.00 8.78
C GLU A 361 -17.32 -10.97 9.69
N HIS A 362 -17.73 -12.23 9.65
CA HIS A 362 -16.89 -13.33 10.12
C HIS A 362 -15.78 -13.57 9.10
N ASN A 363 -14.53 -13.28 9.48
CA ASN A 363 -13.39 -13.66 8.65
C ASN A 363 -12.86 -15.03 9.07
N ASP A 364 -13.28 -16.08 8.36
CA ASP A 364 -12.82 -17.46 8.54
C ASP A 364 -11.90 -17.95 7.39
N GLY A 365 -11.54 -17.04 6.47
CA GLY A 365 -10.73 -17.35 5.30
C GLY A 365 -11.49 -17.96 4.12
N HIS A 366 -12.83 -18.04 4.18
CA HIS A 366 -13.70 -18.57 3.11
C HIS A 366 -14.47 -17.51 2.33
N GLU A 367 -13.95 -16.29 2.26
CA GLU A 367 -14.56 -15.22 1.47
C GLU A 367 -14.79 -15.70 0.04
N GLY A 368 -16.07 -15.72 -0.36
CA GLY A 368 -16.49 -16.28 -1.63
C GLY A 368 -15.78 -15.58 -2.79
N ASN A 369 -15.38 -16.34 -3.80
CA ASN A 369 -14.90 -15.72 -5.04
C ASN A 369 -16.12 -15.16 -5.79
N SER A 370 -16.23 -13.82 -5.89
CA SER A 370 -17.11 -13.15 -6.86
C SER A 370 -16.62 -13.29 -8.31
N CYS A 371 -15.42 -13.84 -8.49
CA CYS A 371 -14.80 -14.02 -9.79
C CYS A 371 -15.40 -15.22 -10.54
N ARG A 372 -16.01 -14.98 -11.70
CA ARG A 372 -16.34 -16.04 -12.66
C ARG A 372 -15.24 -16.14 -13.69
N ASN A 373 -14.59 -17.30 -13.78
CA ASN A 373 -13.47 -17.54 -14.70
C ASN A 373 -12.28 -16.56 -14.54
N GLY A 374 -12.11 -15.95 -13.36
CA GLY A 374 -11.04 -14.97 -13.10
C GLY A 374 -11.42 -13.51 -13.42
N GLU A 375 -12.62 -13.26 -13.91
CA GLU A 375 -13.14 -11.92 -14.18
C GLU A 375 -14.22 -11.54 -13.18
N TYR A 376 -14.28 -10.24 -12.84
CA TYR A 376 -15.34 -9.66 -12.03
C TYR A 376 -16.44 -9.13 -12.95
N ILE A 377 -17.71 -9.37 -12.59
CA ILE A 377 -18.86 -8.82 -13.30
C ILE A 377 -19.38 -7.63 -12.48
N PRO A 378 -19.34 -6.40 -13.01
CA PRO A 378 -19.78 -5.23 -12.26
C PRO A 378 -21.23 -5.36 -11.79
N GLY A 379 -21.46 -5.15 -10.50
CA GLY A 379 -22.77 -5.27 -9.87
C GLY A 379 -23.10 -6.66 -9.32
N ASP A 380 -22.19 -7.64 -9.43
CA ASP A 380 -22.28 -8.88 -8.65
C ASP A 380 -22.00 -8.54 -7.17
N VAL A 381 -23.07 -8.34 -6.40
CA VAL A 381 -23.02 -8.01 -4.97
C VAL A 381 -22.80 -9.29 -4.16
N HIS A 382 -21.99 -9.24 -3.09
CA HIS A 382 -22.08 -10.24 -2.02
C HIS A 382 -23.30 -9.89 -1.13
N PRO A 383 -24.42 -10.64 -1.20
CA PRO A 383 -25.46 -10.44 -0.21
C PRO A 383 -24.88 -10.73 1.17
N PRO A 384 -25.23 -9.93 2.20
CA PRO A 384 -24.77 -10.20 3.56
C PRO A 384 -25.19 -11.63 3.90
N THR A 385 -24.31 -12.39 4.51
CA THR A 385 -24.56 -13.81 4.87
C THR A 385 -25.75 -14.00 5.83
N GLY A 386 -26.43 -12.91 6.21
CA GLY A 386 -27.50 -12.87 7.20
C GLY A 386 -26.98 -13.03 8.63
N LYS A 387 -25.66 -13.09 8.81
CA LYS A 387 -24.95 -13.36 10.07
C LYS A 387 -23.77 -12.41 10.26
N GLU A 388 -24.03 -11.11 10.14
CA GLU A 388 -23.01 -10.10 10.41
C GLU A 388 -22.52 -10.18 11.87
N LEU A 389 -21.21 -10.12 12.05
CA LEU A 389 -20.56 -9.99 13.34
C LEU A 389 -19.93 -8.61 13.45
N TRP A 390 -20.68 -7.70 14.06
CA TRP A 390 -20.22 -6.34 14.27
C TRP A 390 -19.25 -6.26 15.43
N ARG A 391 -18.03 -5.81 15.14
CA ARG A 391 -16.99 -5.57 16.13
C ARG A 391 -16.42 -4.18 15.97
N LYS A 392 -16.00 -3.59 17.09
CA LYS A 392 -15.26 -2.34 17.12
C LYS A 392 -13.80 -2.63 17.43
N TRP A 393 -12.91 -1.93 16.75
CA TRP A 393 -11.47 -2.07 16.85
C TRP A 393 -10.82 -0.70 17.04
N LYS A 394 -9.55 -0.69 17.44
CA LYS A 394 -8.76 0.54 17.59
C LYS A 394 -7.30 0.30 17.20
N PHE A 395 -6.69 1.28 16.52
CA PHE A 395 -5.23 1.34 16.41
C PHE A 395 -4.63 1.85 17.73
N GLU A 396 -3.96 0.95 18.45
CA GLU A 396 -3.31 1.22 19.73
C GLU A 396 -1.79 1.30 19.52
N TYR A 397 -1.19 2.37 20.01
CA TYR A 397 0.26 2.57 19.89
C TYR A 397 1.02 1.67 20.87
N THR A 398 2.09 1.03 20.40
CA THR A 398 2.81 0.00 21.18
C THR A 398 3.83 0.56 22.17
N GLY A 399 4.27 1.81 21.98
CA GLY A 399 5.41 2.39 22.71
C GLY A 399 6.73 2.41 21.93
N ASN A 400 6.83 1.74 20.77
CA ASN A 400 8.00 1.80 19.88
C ASN A 400 8.07 3.15 19.13
N ALA A 401 8.96 3.34 18.14
CA ALA A 401 9.13 4.63 17.44
C ALA A 401 7.82 5.37 17.08
N ARG A 402 7.61 6.57 17.64
CA ARG A 402 6.47 7.45 17.32
C ARG A 402 6.82 8.36 16.15
N VAL A 403 6.82 7.78 14.95
CA VAL A 403 7.14 8.44 13.68
C VAL A 403 5.94 8.42 12.74
N PRO A 404 5.89 9.27 11.69
CA PRO A 404 4.78 9.26 10.75
C PRO A 404 4.92 8.14 9.70
N TYR A 405 5.27 6.95 10.17
CA TYR A 405 5.35 5.69 9.45
C TYR A 405 4.79 4.64 10.41
N TRP A 406 3.59 4.14 10.11
CA TRP A 406 2.89 3.17 10.96
C TRP A 406 3.20 1.75 10.49
N ILE A 407 3.60 0.89 11.40
CA ILE A 407 3.75 -0.55 11.20
C ILE A 407 2.81 -1.21 12.20
N VAL A 408 1.75 -1.80 11.65
CA VAL A 408 0.57 -2.22 12.38
C VAL A 408 0.45 -3.74 12.34
N ARG A 409 0.35 -4.37 13.50
CA ARG A 409 -0.10 -5.76 13.62
C ARG A 409 -1.62 -5.82 13.60
N VAL A 410 -2.16 -6.64 12.71
CA VAL A 410 -3.59 -6.73 12.43
C VAL A 410 -4.09 -8.14 12.72
N PRO A 411 -5.11 -8.31 13.58
CA PRO A 411 -5.70 -9.60 13.89
C PRO A 411 -6.19 -10.37 12.66
N LYS A 412 -6.13 -11.70 12.74
CA LYS A 412 -6.59 -12.60 11.67
C LYS A 412 -8.09 -12.44 11.34
N ASP A 413 -8.87 -11.97 12.30
CA ASP A 413 -10.30 -11.63 12.12
C ASP A 413 -10.51 -10.48 11.13
N ILE A 414 -9.46 -9.71 10.82
CA ILE A 414 -9.50 -8.59 9.88
C ILE A 414 -8.76 -8.97 8.59
N ILE A 415 -7.47 -9.29 8.69
CA ILE A 415 -6.66 -9.74 7.56
C ILE A 415 -6.29 -11.20 7.79
N TRP A 416 -6.92 -12.11 7.06
CA TRP A 416 -6.63 -13.53 7.16
C TRP A 416 -5.40 -13.92 6.33
N GLY A 417 -4.36 -14.38 7.01
CA GLY A 417 -3.15 -14.90 6.40
C GLY A 417 -2.46 -13.90 5.47
N HIS A 418 -1.81 -14.42 4.43
CA HIS A 418 -1.06 -13.58 3.49
C HIS A 418 -1.97 -12.81 2.50
N GLY A 419 -3.09 -13.42 2.07
CA GLY A 419 -3.90 -12.95 0.93
C GLY A 419 -5.21 -12.26 1.29
N GLY A 420 -5.55 -12.14 2.58
CA GLY A 420 -6.82 -11.56 3.04
C GLY A 420 -6.89 -10.03 3.02
N LEU A 421 -6.17 -9.34 2.13
CA LEU A 421 -6.19 -7.87 2.07
C LEU A 421 -7.50 -7.30 1.49
N TRP A 422 -8.20 -8.08 0.68
CA TRP A 422 -9.45 -7.72 0.05
C TRP A 422 -10.67 -8.24 0.82
N SER A 423 -10.46 -8.74 2.03
CA SER A 423 -11.55 -9.13 2.93
C SER A 423 -12.46 -7.98 3.24
N ASP A 424 -13.72 -8.27 3.55
CA ASP A 424 -14.66 -7.22 3.91
C ASP A 424 -14.18 -6.42 5.12
N ASN A 425 -13.61 -7.12 6.11
CA ASN A 425 -13.05 -6.50 7.30
C ASN A 425 -11.76 -5.69 7.01
N SER A 426 -10.90 -6.14 6.10
CA SER A 426 -9.70 -5.39 5.68
C SER A 426 -10.09 -4.14 4.89
N VAL A 427 -11.03 -4.26 3.95
CA VAL A 427 -11.58 -3.12 3.20
C VAL A 427 -12.25 -2.15 4.16
N ALA A 428 -13.03 -2.61 5.15
CA ALA A 428 -13.61 -1.75 6.17
C ALA A 428 -12.53 -0.98 6.96
N MET A 429 -11.44 -1.64 7.35
CA MET A 429 -10.29 -1.00 8.00
C MET A 429 -9.61 0.02 7.08
N LEU A 430 -9.44 -0.28 5.78
CA LEU A 430 -8.96 0.67 4.79
C LEU A 430 -9.85 1.91 4.71
N GLY A 431 -11.17 1.75 4.78
CA GLY A 431 -12.13 2.87 4.84
C GLY A 431 -11.91 3.78 6.04
N ALA A 432 -11.51 3.22 7.19
CA ALA A 432 -11.17 3.99 8.37
C ALA A 432 -9.86 4.78 8.19
N LEU A 433 -8.80 4.13 7.67
CA LEU A 433 -7.54 4.81 7.35
C LEU A 433 -7.76 5.92 6.31
N PHE A 434 -8.56 5.65 5.28
CA PHE A 434 -8.96 6.64 4.27
C PHE A 434 -9.64 7.85 4.93
N ARG A 435 -10.57 7.64 5.87
CA ARG A 435 -11.25 8.74 6.55
C ARG A 435 -10.36 9.50 7.53
N MET A 436 -9.36 8.83 8.12
CA MET A 436 -8.33 9.48 8.93
C MET A 436 -7.47 10.44 8.08
N GLU A 437 -7.06 10.00 6.89
CA GLU A 437 -6.30 10.81 5.95
C GLU A 437 -7.15 11.97 5.37
N PHE A 438 -8.37 11.64 4.95
CA PHE A 438 -9.31 12.54 4.29
C PHE A 438 -10.55 12.83 5.16
N PRO A 439 -10.42 13.60 6.27
CA PRO A 439 -11.53 13.89 7.16
C PRO A 439 -12.62 14.73 6.48
N LEU A 440 -13.84 14.57 6.96
CA LEU A 440 -14.99 15.40 6.59
C LEU A 440 -14.97 16.74 7.35
N ALA A 441 -15.04 17.87 6.66
CA ALA A 441 -15.41 19.18 7.17
C ALA A 441 -16.88 19.48 6.84
N GLY A 442 -17.75 19.55 7.85
CA GLY A 442 -19.18 19.84 7.66
C GLY A 442 -19.91 18.85 6.74
N GLY A 443 -19.49 17.59 6.71
CA GLY A 443 -20.05 16.56 5.82
C GLY A 443 -19.46 16.51 4.40
N LYS A 444 -18.51 17.40 4.06
CA LYS A 444 -17.73 17.38 2.80
C LYS A 444 -16.27 17.02 3.10
N VAL A 445 -15.53 16.33 2.23
CA VAL A 445 -14.08 16.14 2.45
C VAL A 445 -13.39 17.50 2.54
N ALA A 446 -12.61 17.71 3.60
CA ALA A 446 -11.83 18.94 3.78
C ALA A 446 -10.91 19.15 2.57
N THR A 447 -10.90 20.37 2.02
CA THR A 447 -9.96 20.72 0.96
C THR A 447 -8.52 20.50 1.44
N PRO A 448 -7.66 19.83 0.65
CA PRO A 448 -6.23 19.82 0.92
C PRO A 448 -5.75 21.26 1.09
N LYS A 449 -4.92 21.53 2.10
CA LYS A 449 -4.27 22.84 2.19
C LYS A 449 -3.40 23.04 0.95
N PRO A 450 -3.43 24.21 0.29
CA PRO A 450 -2.48 24.54 -0.76
C PRO A 450 -1.08 24.38 -0.20
N VAL A 451 -0.28 23.59 -0.89
CA VAL A 451 1.11 23.37 -0.50
C VAL A 451 1.96 24.36 -1.28
N THR A 452 2.61 25.30 -0.57
CA THR A 452 3.56 26.23 -1.17
C THR A 452 4.81 25.45 -1.58
N ALA A 453 5.19 25.51 -2.87
CA ALA A 453 6.47 24.98 -3.32
C ALA A 453 7.60 25.55 -2.43
N PRO A 454 8.48 24.71 -1.86
CA PRO A 454 9.52 25.22 -0.99
C PRO A 454 10.56 26.02 -1.79
N ARG A 455 11.06 27.11 -1.21
CA ARG A 455 12.22 27.83 -1.75
C ARG A 455 13.49 27.07 -1.37
N SER A 456 14.49 27.09 -2.26
CA SER A 456 15.81 26.48 -2.03
C SER A 456 16.39 26.89 -0.66
N PRO A 457 17.01 25.96 0.08
CA PRO A 457 17.60 26.29 1.37
C PRO A 457 18.72 27.32 1.20
N ASP A 458 18.72 28.36 2.05
CA ASP A 458 19.80 29.35 2.09
C ASP A 458 21.04 28.71 2.73
N LEU A 459 21.95 28.26 1.86
CA LEU A 459 23.23 27.63 2.22
C LEU A 459 24.15 28.54 3.07
N GLN A 460 23.86 29.85 3.17
CA GLN A 460 24.62 30.74 4.05
C GLN A 460 24.25 30.60 5.52
N GLN A 461 23.04 30.13 5.85
CA GLN A 461 22.58 30.01 7.23
C GLN A 461 23.14 28.75 7.92
N LEU A 462 23.29 27.65 7.18
CA LEU A 462 23.93 26.39 7.63
C LEU A 462 25.42 26.52 8.00
N ASN A 463 26.12 27.53 7.48
CA ASN A 463 27.54 27.74 7.74
C ASN A 463 27.82 28.65 8.96
N ARG A 464 26.83 29.42 9.44
CA ARG A 464 27.00 30.29 10.62
C ARG A 464 26.96 29.52 11.94
N ASP A 465 26.20 28.43 12.01
CA ASP A 465 26.06 27.63 13.24
C ASP A 465 27.21 26.63 13.47
N ARG A 466 28.20 26.58 12.56
CA ARG A 466 29.47 25.86 12.76
C ARG A 466 30.55 26.69 13.47
N HIS A 467 30.31 27.97 13.74
CA HIS A 467 31.30 28.88 14.34
C HIS A 467 30.75 29.57 15.59
N VAL A 468 30.32 28.77 16.58
CA VAL A 468 30.36 29.22 17.97
C VAL A 468 31.69 28.72 18.55
N PRO A 469 32.64 29.60 18.92
CA PRO A 469 33.87 29.20 19.58
C PRO A 469 33.61 28.86 21.05
N GLU A 470 34.10 27.67 21.43
CA GLU A 470 34.29 27.03 22.75
C GLU A 470 33.13 26.94 23.76
#